data_AF-A0A1T4XJX0-F1
#
_entry.id   AF-A0A1T4XJX0-F1
#
_cell.length_a   1.000
_cell.length_b   1.000
_cell.length_c   1.000
_cell.angle_alpha   90.00
_cell.angle_beta   90.00
_cell.angle_gamma   90.00
#
_symmetry.space_group_name_H-M   'P 1'
#
loop_
_entity.id
_entity.type
_entity.pdbx_description
1 polymer ?
#
loop_
_entity_poly.entity_id
_entity_poly.type
_entity_poly.pdbx_seq_one_letter_code
_entity_poly.pdbx_strand_id
1 'polypeptide(L)'
;MFEIITIDELLKRLDKYNHKELHVHHTWKPNHQDFNGFNGISLQEGIKNYHVNTLGWQDIGQHVTLLPDGTFITGRDFGKTPASISGKNTGAFACEILGNFDIGHDKLEGAQRDSIIKLARYFDNKGRYVRFHRENSPKTCPGTSIDKDDFMSEVRQKSVEQNLEVKIQSATKQKKTWEDYIIGDLAKELQNAINTIYKTKLKLDGYIGDLTLDTFSKIALKKGDKNALVKVVQKRLLQLGYKLPKYGADGSFGAETLNAIKEFQKVNALTVDGIVGKNTLNALFKK
;
A
#
# COMPACT_ATOMS: atom_id res chain seq x y z
N MET A 1 -17.21 -24.32 14.13
CA MET A 1 -17.84 -23.06 14.58
C MET A 1 -17.56 -22.02 13.51
N PHE A 2 -18.51 -21.13 13.22
CA PHE A 2 -18.27 -20.05 12.25
C PHE A 2 -17.40 -18.96 12.86
N GLU A 3 -16.59 -18.32 12.04
CA GLU A 3 -15.64 -17.28 12.42
C GLU A 3 -15.85 -16.06 11.54
N ILE A 4 -15.85 -14.87 12.14
CA ILE A 4 -15.76 -13.60 11.40
C ILE A 4 -14.28 -13.33 11.13
N ILE A 5 -13.93 -13.10 9.87
CA ILE A 5 -12.56 -12.83 9.43
C ILE A 5 -12.55 -11.65 8.46
N THR A 6 -11.46 -10.89 8.51
CA THR A 6 -11.18 -9.82 7.54
C THR A 6 -10.81 -10.39 6.17
N ILE A 7 -10.82 -9.55 5.14
CA ILE A 7 -10.32 -9.93 3.81
C ILE A 7 -8.86 -10.42 3.87
N ASP A 8 -7.98 -9.76 4.61
CA ASP A 8 -6.57 -10.14 4.65
C ASP A 8 -6.34 -11.50 5.33
N GLU A 9 -7.09 -11.79 6.38
CA GLU A 9 -7.09 -13.11 7.02
C GLU A 9 -7.64 -14.20 6.10
N LEU A 10 -8.70 -13.90 5.34
CA LEU A 10 -9.24 -14.80 4.33
C LEU A 10 -8.21 -15.12 3.26
N LEU A 11 -7.56 -14.10 2.67
CA LEU A 11 -6.54 -14.29 1.63
C LEU A 11 -5.35 -15.12 2.15
N LYS A 12 -4.90 -14.86 3.38
CA LYS A 12 -3.84 -15.64 4.04
C LYS A 12 -4.24 -17.11 4.25
N ARG A 13 -5.50 -17.40 4.55
CA ARG A 13 -5.99 -18.78 4.66
C ARG A 13 -6.05 -19.46 3.29
N LEU A 14 -6.51 -18.73 2.27
CA LEU A 14 -6.61 -19.23 0.90
C LEU A 14 -5.26 -19.65 0.30
N ASP A 15 -4.15 -19.06 0.74
CA ASP A 15 -2.81 -19.45 0.28
C ASP A 15 -2.41 -20.90 0.63
N LYS A 16 -3.14 -21.54 1.55
CA LYS A 16 -2.97 -22.97 1.87
C LYS A 16 -3.67 -23.91 0.87
N TYR A 17 -4.46 -23.36 -0.05
CA TYR A 17 -5.31 -24.10 -0.99
C TYR A 17 -5.00 -23.74 -2.43
N ASN A 18 -5.43 -24.58 -3.37
CA ASN A 18 -5.22 -24.41 -4.81
C ASN A 18 -6.55 -24.39 -5.58
N HIS A 19 -7.47 -23.54 -5.12
CA HIS A 19 -8.74 -23.32 -5.81
C HIS A 19 -8.52 -22.81 -7.24
N LYS A 20 -9.33 -23.31 -8.18
CA LYS A 20 -9.19 -23.08 -9.62
C LYS A 20 -10.02 -21.91 -10.13
N GLU A 21 -11.05 -21.53 -9.39
CA GLU A 21 -11.90 -20.39 -9.70
C GLU A 21 -12.63 -19.91 -8.44
N LEU A 22 -13.08 -18.66 -8.49
CA LEU A 22 -14.00 -18.07 -7.51
C LEU A 22 -15.42 -18.10 -8.07
N HIS A 23 -16.37 -18.62 -7.29
CA HIS A 23 -17.79 -18.47 -7.57
C HIS A 23 -18.33 -17.32 -6.74
N VAL A 24 -18.95 -16.35 -7.40
CA VAL A 24 -19.57 -15.17 -6.78
C VAL A 24 -21.08 -15.32 -6.85
N HIS A 25 -21.68 -15.28 -5.67
CA HIS A 25 -23.11 -15.41 -5.46
C HIS A 25 -23.64 -14.26 -4.61
N HIS A 26 -24.96 -14.14 -4.54
CA HIS A 26 -25.63 -13.34 -3.54
C HIS A 26 -26.66 -14.20 -2.79
N THR A 27 -26.91 -13.87 -1.54
CA THR A 27 -27.85 -14.64 -0.73
C THR A 27 -29.28 -14.47 -1.22
N TRP A 28 -29.63 -13.31 -1.80
CA TRP A 28 -30.99 -12.84 -2.09
C TRP A 28 -31.84 -12.68 -0.81
N LYS A 29 -31.86 -13.70 0.05
CA LYS A 29 -32.24 -13.65 1.46
C LYS A 29 -31.25 -14.49 2.31
N PRO A 30 -30.78 -14.00 3.48
CA PRO A 30 -31.02 -12.67 4.06
C PRO A 30 -30.43 -11.55 3.19
N ASN A 31 -30.93 -10.33 3.33
CA ASN A 31 -30.48 -9.16 2.58
C ASN A 31 -30.02 -8.04 3.53
N HIS A 32 -29.66 -6.85 3.03
CA HIS A 32 -29.11 -5.79 3.90
C HIS A 32 -30.04 -5.39 5.06
N GLN A 33 -31.36 -5.46 4.88
CA GLN A 33 -32.34 -5.14 5.93
C GLN A 33 -32.33 -6.15 7.09
N ASP A 34 -31.88 -7.37 6.82
CA ASP A 34 -31.80 -8.44 7.81
C ASP A 34 -30.49 -8.35 8.65
N PHE A 35 -29.51 -7.53 8.24
CA PHE A 35 -28.23 -7.33 8.93
C PHE A 35 -28.25 -6.10 9.82
N ASN A 36 -27.93 -6.27 11.11
CA ASN A 36 -27.93 -5.17 12.10
C ASN A 36 -26.53 -4.79 12.59
N GLY A 37 -25.46 -5.26 11.94
CA GLY A 37 -24.07 -5.04 12.34
C GLY A 37 -23.51 -6.07 13.33
N PHE A 38 -24.38 -6.79 14.06
CA PHE A 38 -23.96 -7.69 15.15
C PHE A 38 -24.47 -9.13 14.98
N ASN A 39 -25.44 -9.36 14.10
CA ASN A 39 -26.13 -10.64 13.94
C ASN A 39 -25.56 -11.55 12.83
N GLY A 40 -24.39 -11.24 12.27
CA GLY A 40 -23.83 -11.98 11.14
C GLY A 40 -23.74 -13.50 11.37
N ILE A 41 -23.26 -13.93 12.54
CA ILE A 41 -23.16 -15.36 12.89
C ILE A 41 -24.55 -16.02 12.90
N SER A 42 -25.55 -15.35 13.48
CA SER A 42 -26.93 -15.86 13.51
C SER A 42 -27.52 -15.99 12.10
N LEU A 43 -27.24 -15.03 11.20
CA LEU A 43 -27.64 -15.12 9.80
C LEU A 43 -26.96 -16.29 9.09
N GLN A 44 -25.66 -16.52 9.32
CA GLN A 44 -24.92 -17.65 8.77
C GLN A 44 -25.46 -19.00 9.25
N GLU A 45 -25.81 -19.10 10.54
CA GLU A 45 -26.49 -20.28 11.11
C GLU A 45 -27.85 -20.51 10.45
N GLY A 46 -28.62 -19.46 10.20
CA GLY A 46 -29.86 -19.53 9.42
C GLY A 46 -29.65 -20.11 8.02
N ILE A 47 -28.63 -19.63 7.30
CA ILE A 47 -28.28 -20.13 5.96
C ILE A 47 -27.87 -21.61 6.02
N LYS A 48 -27.04 -22.00 6.99
CA LYS A 48 -26.65 -23.41 7.18
C LYS A 48 -27.85 -24.29 7.52
N ASN A 49 -28.72 -23.85 8.41
CA ASN A 49 -29.92 -24.59 8.81
C ASN A 49 -30.85 -24.81 7.62
N TYR A 50 -31.03 -23.80 6.76
CA TYR A 50 -31.80 -23.97 5.54
C TYR A 50 -31.16 -25.02 4.61
N HIS A 51 -29.86 -24.93 4.34
CA HIS A 51 -29.17 -25.91 3.50
C HIS A 51 -29.26 -27.34 4.06
N VAL A 52 -29.00 -27.52 5.36
CA VAL A 52 -28.94 -28.86 5.97
C VAL A 52 -30.33 -29.42 6.26
N ASN A 53 -31.15 -28.66 6.97
CA ASN A 53 -32.42 -29.17 7.51
C ASN A 53 -33.58 -29.01 6.53
N THR A 54 -33.52 -28.08 5.58
CA THR A 54 -34.57 -27.89 4.57
C THR A 54 -34.20 -28.53 3.23
N LEU A 55 -32.97 -28.36 2.75
CA LEU A 55 -32.54 -28.92 1.46
C LEU A 55 -31.85 -30.29 1.57
N GLY A 56 -31.60 -30.80 2.78
CA GLY A 56 -30.96 -32.10 3.01
C GLY A 56 -29.48 -32.13 2.61
N TRP A 57 -28.82 -30.97 2.51
CA TRP A 57 -27.41 -30.92 2.16
C TRP A 57 -26.55 -31.36 3.35
N GLN A 58 -25.38 -31.92 3.06
CA GLN A 58 -24.45 -32.36 4.09
C GLN A 58 -23.85 -31.19 4.90
N ASP A 59 -23.80 -30.00 4.29
CA ASP A 59 -23.29 -28.78 4.93
C ASP A 59 -23.81 -27.55 4.16
N ILE A 60 -23.54 -26.36 4.72
CA ILE A 60 -23.73 -25.08 4.04
C ILE A 60 -23.03 -25.08 2.67
N GLY A 61 -23.60 -24.43 1.65
CA GLY A 61 -23.10 -24.55 0.26
C GLY A 61 -21.77 -23.86 -0.01
N GLN A 62 -21.60 -22.66 0.54
CA GLN A 62 -20.48 -21.76 0.31
C GLN A 62 -19.39 -21.86 1.38
N HIS A 63 -18.16 -21.47 1.04
CA HIS A 63 -17.05 -21.44 1.99
C HIS A 63 -17.06 -20.19 2.86
N VAL A 64 -17.54 -19.07 2.32
CA VAL A 64 -17.66 -17.81 3.06
C VAL A 64 -18.91 -17.04 2.65
N THR A 65 -19.43 -16.24 3.57
CA THR A 65 -20.46 -15.23 3.32
C THR A 65 -19.90 -13.86 3.65
N LEU A 66 -19.96 -12.92 2.72
CA LEU A 66 -19.49 -11.55 2.87
C LEU A 66 -20.60 -10.63 3.40
N LEU A 67 -20.35 -10.01 4.54
CA LEU A 67 -21.30 -9.12 5.22
C LEU A 67 -21.25 -7.67 4.67
N PRO A 68 -22.29 -6.85 4.92
CA PRO A 68 -22.32 -5.44 4.52
C PRO A 68 -21.18 -4.58 5.09
N ASP A 69 -20.59 -4.96 6.22
CA ASP A 69 -19.45 -4.27 6.83
C ASP A 69 -18.08 -4.62 6.21
N GLY A 70 -18.05 -5.51 5.21
CA GLY A 70 -16.83 -5.94 4.52
C GLY A 70 -16.12 -7.14 5.16
N THR A 71 -16.59 -7.65 6.29
CA THR A 71 -16.05 -8.88 6.88
C THR A 71 -16.68 -10.14 6.28
N PHE A 72 -16.00 -11.27 6.40
CA PHE A 72 -16.48 -12.56 5.94
C PHE A 72 -16.79 -13.47 7.12
N ILE A 73 -17.84 -14.26 7.01
CA ILE A 73 -18.11 -15.37 7.92
C ILE A 73 -17.76 -16.69 7.23
N THR A 74 -16.97 -17.52 7.90
CA THR A 74 -16.64 -18.87 7.40
C THR A 74 -17.88 -19.76 7.33
N GLY A 75 -17.88 -20.70 6.38
CA GLY A 75 -18.97 -21.62 6.10
C GLY A 75 -18.43 -23.04 5.97
N ARG A 76 -18.56 -23.61 4.77
CA ARG A 76 -18.00 -24.91 4.42
C ARG A 76 -16.47 -24.88 4.51
N ASP A 77 -15.89 -25.99 4.92
CA ASP A 77 -14.44 -26.22 4.93
C ASP A 77 -13.82 -25.90 3.55
N PHE A 78 -12.75 -25.10 3.54
CA PHE A 78 -12.10 -24.62 2.31
C PHE A 78 -11.46 -25.75 1.51
N GLY A 79 -11.12 -26.89 2.13
CA GLY A 79 -10.61 -28.08 1.45
C GLY A 79 -11.71 -28.93 0.80
N LYS A 80 -13.00 -28.62 1.01
CA LYS A 80 -14.12 -29.37 0.46
C LYS A 80 -14.67 -28.70 -0.79
N THR A 81 -15.26 -29.49 -1.67
CA THR A 81 -15.95 -28.96 -2.86
C THR A 81 -17.23 -28.23 -2.42
N PRO A 82 -17.49 -26.99 -2.90
CA PRO A 82 -18.71 -26.27 -2.54
C PRO A 82 -19.95 -26.88 -3.18
N ALA A 83 -21.13 -26.52 -2.67
CA ALA A 83 -22.41 -26.74 -3.35
C ALA A 83 -22.93 -25.37 -3.81
N SER A 84 -22.41 -24.89 -4.93
CA SER A 84 -22.60 -23.51 -5.41
C SER A 84 -23.19 -23.44 -6.82
N ILE A 85 -22.48 -23.93 -7.84
CA ILE A 85 -22.92 -23.93 -9.24
C ILE A 85 -22.93 -25.38 -9.74
N SER A 86 -24.11 -25.86 -10.13
CA SER A 86 -24.27 -27.23 -10.64
C SER A 86 -23.32 -27.49 -11.82
N GLY A 87 -22.59 -28.60 -11.78
CA GLY A 87 -21.61 -28.97 -12.81
C GLY A 87 -20.29 -28.18 -12.82
N LYS A 88 -20.10 -27.20 -11.93
CA LYS A 88 -18.89 -26.36 -11.87
C LYS A 88 -18.21 -26.33 -10.49
N ASN A 89 -18.70 -27.10 -9.51
CA ASN A 89 -18.19 -27.00 -8.14
C ASN A 89 -16.73 -27.47 -7.96
N THR A 90 -16.26 -28.44 -8.75
CA THR A 90 -14.95 -29.09 -8.52
C THR A 90 -13.80 -28.09 -8.59
N GLY A 91 -13.10 -27.91 -7.48
CA GLY A 91 -11.97 -26.99 -7.37
C GLY A 91 -12.34 -25.52 -7.21
N ALA A 92 -13.62 -25.16 -7.22
CA ALA A 92 -14.07 -23.79 -7.00
C ALA A 92 -13.94 -23.38 -5.53
N PHE A 93 -13.84 -22.08 -5.29
CA PHE A 93 -14.09 -21.45 -4.00
C PHE A 93 -15.38 -20.63 -4.09
N ALA A 94 -16.39 -20.90 -3.26
CA ALA A 94 -17.66 -20.21 -3.30
C ALA A 94 -17.78 -19.12 -2.22
N CYS A 95 -18.15 -17.92 -2.65
CA CYS A 95 -18.48 -16.78 -1.81
C CYS A 95 -19.91 -16.34 -2.07
N GLU A 96 -20.73 -16.30 -1.03
CA GLU A 96 -22.02 -15.61 -1.03
C GLU A 96 -21.83 -14.16 -0.58
N ILE A 97 -22.42 -13.19 -1.26
CA ILE A 97 -22.49 -11.80 -0.80
C ILE A 97 -23.86 -11.61 -0.13
N LEU A 98 -23.88 -11.22 1.13
CA LEU A 98 -25.13 -10.96 1.84
C LEU A 98 -25.84 -9.76 1.24
N GLY A 99 -26.96 -10.00 0.56
CA GLY A 99 -27.74 -8.97 -0.11
C GLY A 99 -28.62 -9.51 -1.24
N ASN A 100 -29.60 -8.70 -1.62
CA ASN A 100 -30.30 -8.83 -2.90
C ASN A 100 -29.86 -7.70 -3.83
N PHE A 101 -28.88 -7.96 -4.70
CA PHE A 101 -28.36 -6.99 -5.67
C PHE A 101 -29.07 -7.00 -7.03
N ASP A 102 -30.32 -7.46 -7.08
CA ASP A 102 -31.16 -7.19 -8.25
C ASP A 102 -31.53 -5.70 -8.32
N ILE A 103 -31.72 -5.16 -9.53
CA ILE A 103 -32.02 -3.75 -9.74
C ILE A 103 -33.25 -3.34 -8.90
N GLY A 104 -33.11 -2.26 -8.12
CA GLY A 104 -34.16 -1.75 -7.23
C GLY A 104 -34.11 -2.26 -5.79
N HIS A 105 -33.14 -3.10 -5.44
CA HIS A 105 -32.93 -3.62 -4.09
C HIS A 105 -31.64 -3.09 -3.46
N ASP A 106 -30.81 -3.96 -2.88
CA ASP A 106 -29.57 -3.58 -2.21
C ASP A 106 -28.52 -3.11 -3.23
N LYS A 107 -27.63 -2.23 -2.79
CA LYS A 107 -26.48 -1.78 -3.57
C LYS A 107 -25.22 -2.44 -3.06
N LEU A 108 -24.42 -2.99 -3.98
CA LEU A 108 -23.08 -3.45 -3.64
C LEU A 108 -22.15 -2.23 -3.63
N GLU A 109 -21.91 -1.67 -2.45
CA GLU A 109 -21.09 -0.47 -2.24
C GLU A 109 -20.25 -0.54 -0.95
N GLY A 110 -19.40 0.47 -0.73
CA GLY A 110 -18.57 0.60 0.48
C GLY A 110 -17.70 -0.62 0.77
N ALA A 111 -17.55 -0.94 2.06
CA ALA A 111 -16.65 -1.99 2.55
C ALA A 111 -17.00 -3.40 2.01
N GLN A 112 -18.29 -3.69 1.81
CA GLN A 112 -18.73 -4.93 1.19
C GLN A 112 -18.20 -5.05 -0.24
N ARG A 113 -18.37 -4.00 -1.03
CA ARG A 113 -17.88 -3.95 -2.40
C ARG A 113 -16.36 -4.04 -2.48
N ASP A 114 -15.64 -3.28 -1.66
CA ASP A 114 -14.18 -3.28 -1.63
C ASP A 114 -13.61 -4.69 -1.35
N SER A 115 -14.26 -5.42 -0.44
CA SER A 115 -13.82 -6.75 -0.01
C SER A 115 -14.06 -7.82 -1.06
N ILE A 116 -15.19 -7.79 -1.77
CA ILE A 116 -15.41 -8.75 -2.88
C ILE A 116 -14.50 -8.44 -4.08
N ILE A 117 -14.21 -7.16 -4.36
CA ILE A 117 -13.25 -6.79 -5.41
C ILE A 117 -11.85 -7.30 -5.06
N LYS A 118 -11.41 -7.14 -3.80
CA LYS A 118 -10.12 -7.69 -3.33
C LYS A 118 -10.06 -9.21 -3.43
N LEU A 119 -11.12 -9.92 -3.03
CA LEU A 119 -11.20 -11.37 -3.15
C LEU A 119 -11.15 -11.81 -4.63
N ALA A 120 -11.95 -11.20 -5.50
CA ALA A 120 -11.94 -11.50 -6.93
C ALA A 120 -10.58 -11.22 -7.57
N ARG A 121 -9.92 -10.12 -7.19
CA ARG A 121 -8.57 -9.76 -7.65
C ARG A 121 -7.51 -10.77 -7.22
N TYR A 122 -7.62 -11.34 -6.02
CA TYR A 122 -6.72 -12.42 -5.60
C TYR A 122 -6.79 -13.63 -6.55
N PHE A 123 -7.99 -14.01 -7.00
CA PHE A 123 -8.15 -15.10 -7.98
C PHE A 123 -7.68 -14.70 -9.37
N ASP A 124 -8.08 -13.52 -9.88
CA ASP A 124 -7.69 -13.03 -11.20
C ASP A 124 -6.15 -12.88 -11.33
N ASN A 125 -5.47 -12.37 -10.30
CA ASN A 125 -4.00 -12.27 -10.26
C ASN A 125 -3.29 -13.64 -10.30
N LYS A 126 -3.96 -14.73 -9.91
CA LYS A 126 -3.45 -16.10 -10.01
C LYS A 126 -3.87 -16.78 -11.33
N GLY A 127 -4.40 -16.01 -12.28
CA GLY A 127 -4.93 -16.51 -13.54
C GLY A 127 -6.15 -17.43 -13.35
N ARG A 128 -6.90 -17.25 -12.25
CA ARG A 128 -8.09 -18.03 -11.94
C ARG A 128 -9.34 -17.28 -12.36
N TYR A 129 -10.32 -18.03 -12.85
CA TYR A 129 -11.56 -17.44 -13.31
C TYR A 129 -12.39 -16.94 -12.14
N VAL A 130 -13.05 -15.80 -12.30
CA VAL A 130 -14.09 -15.33 -11.39
C VAL A 130 -15.40 -15.57 -12.10
N ARG A 131 -16.25 -16.45 -11.58
CA ARG A 131 -17.51 -16.89 -12.18
C ARG A 131 -18.69 -16.31 -11.43
N PHE A 132 -19.55 -15.58 -12.11
CA PHE A 132 -20.87 -15.25 -11.60
C PHE A 132 -21.81 -16.44 -11.82
N HIS A 133 -22.68 -16.73 -10.86
CA HIS A 133 -23.59 -17.89 -10.95
C HIS A 133 -24.45 -17.88 -12.21
N ARG A 134 -24.90 -16.70 -12.67
CA ARG A 134 -25.68 -16.54 -13.90
C ARG A 134 -24.95 -16.87 -15.20
N GLU A 135 -23.62 -16.96 -15.20
CA GLU A 135 -22.88 -17.37 -16.40
C GLU A 135 -23.16 -18.83 -16.80
N ASN A 136 -23.71 -19.63 -15.87
CA ASN A 136 -23.99 -21.05 -16.07
C ASN A 136 -25.40 -21.47 -15.63
N SER A 137 -26.28 -20.50 -15.40
CA SER A 137 -27.69 -20.77 -15.08
C SER A 137 -28.55 -19.55 -15.45
N PRO A 138 -29.86 -19.72 -15.71
CA PRO A 138 -30.77 -18.60 -16.03
C PRO A 138 -31.09 -17.71 -14.79
N LYS A 139 -30.29 -17.78 -13.73
CA LYS A 139 -30.49 -17.01 -12.49
C LYS A 139 -29.97 -15.58 -12.65
N THR A 140 -30.38 -14.69 -11.76
CA THR A 140 -29.88 -13.30 -11.72
C THR A 140 -28.58 -13.14 -10.93
N CYS A 141 -28.31 -14.08 -10.03
CA CYS A 141 -27.17 -14.14 -9.11
C CYS A 141 -25.78 -13.88 -9.77
N PRO A 142 -24.94 -12.97 -9.23
CA PRO A 142 -25.04 -12.31 -7.92
C PRO A 142 -25.92 -11.05 -7.88
N GLY A 143 -26.77 -10.83 -8.88
CA GLY A 143 -27.74 -9.72 -8.93
C GLY A 143 -27.61 -8.90 -10.20
N THR A 144 -28.74 -8.52 -10.79
CA THR A 144 -28.83 -7.80 -12.07
C THR A 144 -28.20 -6.41 -12.06
N SER A 145 -27.96 -5.79 -10.89
CA SER A 145 -27.31 -4.48 -10.81
C SER A 145 -25.78 -4.52 -10.90
N ILE A 146 -25.17 -5.70 -10.77
CA ILE A 146 -23.71 -5.86 -10.80
C ILE A 146 -23.33 -6.29 -12.21
N ASP A 147 -22.90 -5.39 -13.09
CA ASP A 147 -22.42 -5.82 -14.41
C ASP A 147 -21.11 -6.61 -14.33
N LYS A 148 -20.95 -7.65 -15.15
CA LYS A 148 -19.79 -8.55 -15.09
C LYS A 148 -18.52 -7.88 -15.61
N ASP A 149 -18.63 -7.15 -16.72
CA ASP A 149 -17.50 -6.53 -17.38
C ASP A 149 -17.03 -5.31 -16.58
N ASP A 150 -17.95 -4.53 -16.00
CA ASP A 150 -17.61 -3.44 -15.09
C ASP A 150 -16.94 -3.96 -13.81
N PHE A 151 -17.50 -5.02 -13.21
CA PHE A 151 -16.91 -5.67 -12.04
C PHE A 151 -15.50 -6.17 -12.32
N MET A 152 -15.29 -6.88 -13.43
CA MET A 152 -13.97 -7.39 -13.80
C MET A 152 -13.01 -6.28 -14.22
N SER A 153 -13.53 -5.20 -14.83
CA SER A 153 -12.75 -4.01 -15.12
C SER A 153 -12.18 -3.42 -13.84
N GLU A 154 -12.97 -3.33 -12.79
CA GLU A 154 -12.47 -2.85 -11.51
C GLU A 154 -11.55 -3.84 -10.78
N VAL A 155 -11.85 -5.14 -10.84
CA VAL A 155 -10.95 -6.18 -10.34
C VAL A 155 -9.56 -6.04 -10.97
N ARG A 156 -9.48 -5.74 -12.27
CA ARG A 156 -8.23 -5.59 -13.02
C ARG A 156 -7.66 -4.18 -13.02
N GLN A 157 -8.47 -3.18 -12.69
CA GLN A 157 -7.97 -1.85 -12.38
C GLN A 157 -7.11 -1.97 -11.14
N LYS A 158 -5.82 -1.71 -11.32
CA LYS A 158 -4.92 -1.48 -10.19
C LYS A 158 -5.51 -0.28 -9.44
N SER A 159 -5.91 -0.48 -8.18
CA SER A 159 -6.29 0.65 -7.33
C SER A 159 -5.13 1.66 -7.29
N VAL A 160 -5.41 2.94 -7.04
CA VAL A 160 -4.35 3.94 -6.83
C VAL A 160 -3.35 3.45 -5.79
N GLU A 161 -3.83 2.75 -4.75
CA GLU A 161 -3.03 2.09 -3.71
C GLU A 161 -2.19 0.92 -4.23
N GLN A 162 -2.70 0.06 -5.12
CA GLN A 162 -1.93 -1.02 -5.74
C GLN A 162 -0.95 -0.51 -6.81
N ASN A 163 -1.27 0.58 -7.49
CA ASN A 163 -0.32 1.30 -8.33
C ASN A 163 0.78 1.94 -7.48
N LEU A 164 0.48 2.39 -6.26
CA LEU A 164 1.48 2.79 -5.27
C LEU A 164 2.26 1.59 -4.73
N GLU A 165 1.63 0.48 -4.33
CA GLU A 165 2.31 -0.70 -3.79
C GLU A 165 3.18 -1.42 -4.82
N VAL A 166 2.74 -1.53 -6.07
CA VAL A 166 3.55 -2.08 -7.18
C VAL A 166 4.68 -1.10 -7.57
N LYS A 167 4.45 0.21 -7.49
CA LYS A 167 5.55 1.20 -7.58
C LYS A 167 6.51 1.10 -6.39
N ILE A 168 6.02 0.83 -5.19
CA ILE A 168 6.81 0.70 -3.97
C ILE A 168 7.58 -0.63 -3.98
N GLN A 169 7.00 -1.74 -4.45
CA GLN A 169 7.68 -3.05 -4.56
C GLN A 169 8.70 -3.09 -5.70
N SER A 170 8.42 -2.45 -6.84
CA SER A 170 9.44 -2.27 -7.88
C SER A 170 10.54 -1.30 -7.42
N ALA A 171 10.21 -0.31 -6.58
CA ALA A 171 11.17 0.57 -5.94
C ALA A 171 11.92 -0.06 -4.75
N THR A 172 11.44 -1.11 -4.07
CA THR A 172 12.18 -1.74 -2.95
C THR A 172 13.27 -2.71 -3.38
N LYS A 173 13.41 -2.96 -4.69
CA LYS A 173 14.70 -3.42 -5.25
C LYS A 173 15.67 -2.27 -5.53
N GLN A 174 15.26 -1.02 -5.32
CA GLN A 174 16.08 0.16 -5.48
C GLN A 174 16.30 0.81 -4.10
N LYS A 175 17.56 0.75 -3.64
CA LYS A 175 18.04 1.40 -2.42
C LYS A 175 17.45 2.80 -2.29
N LYS A 176 16.78 3.10 -1.18
CA LYS A 176 16.16 4.42 -0.99
C LYS A 176 17.28 5.44 -0.95
N THR A 177 17.20 6.52 -1.72
CA THR A 177 18.33 7.44 -1.88
C THR A 177 18.84 7.99 -0.54
N TRP A 178 17.95 8.27 0.41
CA TRP A 178 18.31 8.75 1.76
C TRP A 178 19.05 7.72 2.62
N GLU A 179 19.05 6.42 2.28
CA GLU A 179 19.82 5.40 2.99
C GLU A 179 21.33 5.63 2.88
N ASP A 180 21.77 6.32 1.83
CA ASP A 180 23.16 6.73 1.62
C ASP A 180 23.57 8.01 2.36
N TYR A 181 22.64 8.77 2.93
CA TYR A 181 22.90 10.09 3.48
C TYR A 181 22.60 10.16 4.97
N ILE A 182 23.16 11.16 5.64
CA ILE A 182 22.87 11.39 7.05
C ILE A 182 21.39 11.69 7.26
N ILE A 183 20.90 11.28 8.43
CA ILE A 183 19.53 11.52 8.87
C ILE A 183 19.53 12.27 10.21
N GLY A 184 18.37 12.81 10.58
CA GLY A 184 18.17 13.45 11.88
C GLY A 184 18.35 14.96 11.85
N ASP A 185 18.79 15.54 12.97
CA ASP A 185 18.64 16.99 13.19
C ASP A 185 19.51 17.84 12.26
N LEU A 186 20.73 17.40 11.93
CA LEU A 186 21.57 18.13 10.97
C LEU A 186 20.97 18.13 9.56
N ALA A 187 20.25 17.06 9.17
CA ALA A 187 19.50 17.02 7.92
C ALA A 187 18.28 17.95 7.93
N LYS A 188 17.60 18.10 9.08
CA LYS A 188 16.52 19.10 9.24
C LYS A 188 17.05 20.52 9.16
N GLU A 189 18.20 20.79 9.79
CA GLU A 189 18.86 22.10 9.71
C GLU A 189 19.24 22.43 8.26
N LEU A 190 19.76 21.45 7.51
CA LEU A 190 20.04 21.57 6.08
C LEU A 190 18.78 21.94 5.29
N GLN A 191 17.70 21.16 5.45
CA GLN A 191 16.41 21.39 4.77
C GLN A 191 15.84 22.77 5.10
N ASN A 192 15.92 23.20 6.36
CA ASN A 192 15.47 24.52 6.80
C ASN A 192 16.28 25.66 6.19
N ALA A 193 17.62 25.53 6.17
CA ALA A 193 18.51 26.52 5.56
C ALA A 193 18.24 26.66 4.06
N ILE A 194 18.04 25.54 3.36
CA ILE A 194 17.71 25.53 1.93
C ILE A 194 16.36 26.20 1.66
N ASN A 195 15.32 25.85 2.42
CA ASN A 195 14.00 26.50 2.31
C ASN A 195 14.08 28.02 2.49
N THR A 196 14.86 28.47 3.46
CA THR A 196 14.99 29.90 3.78
C THR A 196 15.68 30.67 2.65
N ILE A 197 16.79 30.14 2.14
CA ILE A 197 17.65 30.82 1.15
C ILE A 197 17.07 30.71 -0.25
N TYR A 198 16.65 29.51 -0.66
CA TYR A 198 16.23 29.20 -2.02
C TYR A 198 14.70 29.18 -2.20
N LYS A 199 13.95 29.56 -1.17
CA LYS A 199 12.47 29.64 -1.16
C LYS A 199 11.81 28.33 -1.62
N THR A 200 12.38 27.20 -1.22
CA THR A 200 11.83 25.87 -1.47
C THR A 200 10.82 25.47 -0.39
N LYS A 201 10.08 24.38 -0.64
CA LYS A 201 9.10 23.79 0.29
C LYS A 201 9.49 22.36 0.70
N LEU A 202 10.78 22.14 0.99
CA LEU A 202 11.25 20.85 1.52
C LEU A 202 10.58 20.57 2.87
N LYS A 203 10.22 19.31 3.11
CA LYS A 203 9.76 18.87 4.42
C LYS A 203 10.94 18.84 5.39
N LEU A 204 10.77 19.33 6.62
CA LEU A 204 11.80 19.27 7.67
C LEU A 204 11.73 17.92 8.40
N ASP A 205 11.82 16.84 7.65
CA ASP A 205 11.67 15.48 8.16
C ASP A 205 13.00 14.85 8.61
N GLY A 206 14.13 15.46 8.25
CA GLY A 206 15.46 14.94 8.60
C GLY A 206 15.91 13.78 7.73
N TYR A 207 15.28 13.57 6.56
CA TYR A 207 15.72 12.62 5.56
C TYR A 207 16.20 13.36 4.31
N ILE A 208 17.47 13.17 3.93
CA ILE A 208 18.01 13.72 2.67
C ILE A 208 17.55 12.82 1.52
N GLY A 209 16.30 13.02 1.10
CA GLY A 209 15.68 12.34 -0.04
C GLY A 209 15.89 13.09 -1.37
N ASP A 210 15.32 12.56 -2.44
CA ASP A 210 15.50 13.05 -3.81
C ASP A 210 15.19 14.54 -3.96
N LEU A 211 14.13 15.02 -3.29
CA LEU A 211 13.77 16.44 -3.32
C LEU A 211 14.85 17.33 -2.67
N THR A 212 15.48 16.87 -1.58
CA THR A 212 16.60 17.61 -0.98
C THR A 212 17.82 17.57 -1.90
N LEU A 213 18.14 16.42 -2.49
CA LEU A 213 19.29 16.26 -3.39
C LEU A 213 19.15 17.07 -4.69
N ASP A 214 17.94 17.19 -5.24
CA ASP A 214 17.67 18.02 -6.41
C ASP A 214 18.06 19.48 -6.16
N THR A 215 17.79 20.00 -4.95
CA THR A 215 18.15 21.37 -4.60
C THR A 215 19.64 21.63 -4.59
N PHE A 216 20.49 20.60 -4.40
CA PHE A 216 21.95 20.79 -4.37
C PHE A 216 22.50 21.33 -5.69
N SER A 217 21.83 21.09 -6.81
CA SER A 217 22.18 21.66 -8.12
C SER A 217 22.10 23.20 -8.15
N LYS A 218 21.31 23.80 -7.26
CA LYS A 218 21.07 25.25 -7.18
C LYS A 218 22.01 25.95 -6.19
N ILE A 219 22.82 25.18 -5.46
CA ILE A 219 23.65 25.67 -4.36
C ILE A 219 25.10 25.80 -4.84
N ALA A 220 25.69 26.96 -4.54
CA ALA A 220 27.12 27.19 -4.67
C ALA A 220 27.55 28.12 -3.52
N LEU A 221 28.14 27.55 -2.46
CA LEU A 221 28.75 28.37 -1.41
C LEU A 221 30.23 28.56 -1.67
N LYS A 222 30.73 29.77 -1.42
CA LYS A 222 32.13 30.15 -1.62
C LYS A 222 32.60 31.07 -0.50
N LYS A 223 33.93 31.29 -0.44
CA LYS A 223 34.54 32.22 0.50
C LYS A 223 33.87 33.59 0.42
N GLY A 224 33.51 34.14 1.58
CA GLY A 224 32.79 35.40 1.72
C GLY A 224 31.29 35.24 2.01
N ASP A 225 30.70 34.07 1.73
CA ASP A 225 29.29 33.82 2.03
C ASP A 225 29.03 33.76 3.54
N LYS A 226 27.90 34.33 3.97
CA LYS A 226 27.46 34.32 5.37
C LYS A 226 25.97 34.00 5.46
N ASN A 227 25.64 32.76 5.83
CA ASN A 227 24.25 32.31 5.97
C ASN A 227 24.13 31.02 6.79
N ALA A 228 22.89 30.60 7.06
CA ALA A 228 22.62 29.39 7.84
C ALA A 228 23.14 28.10 7.16
N LEU A 229 23.19 28.05 5.82
CA LEU A 229 23.68 26.88 5.10
C LEU A 229 25.18 26.69 5.25
N VAL A 230 25.96 27.79 5.28
CA VAL A 230 27.39 27.76 5.64
C VAL A 230 27.58 27.13 7.01
N LYS A 231 26.75 27.51 7.99
CA LYS A 231 26.81 26.97 9.36
C LYS A 231 26.56 25.45 9.39
N VAL A 232 25.59 24.97 8.62
CA VAL A 232 25.28 23.53 8.50
C VAL A 232 26.46 22.77 7.88
N VAL A 233 27.09 23.33 6.83
CA VAL A 233 28.29 22.74 6.21
C VAL A 233 29.47 22.68 7.20
N GLN A 234 29.71 23.75 7.96
CA GLN A 234 30.75 23.77 8.99
C GLN A 234 30.49 22.73 10.09
N LYS A 235 29.24 22.60 10.56
CA LYS A 235 28.85 21.53 11.50
C LYS A 235 29.13 20.14 10.92
N ARG A 236 28.83 19.91 9.64
CA ARG A 236 29.10 18.62 9.00
C ARG A 236 30.60 18.34 8.86
N LEU A 237 31.40 19.33 8.49
CA LEU A 237 32.86 19.22 8.46
C LEU A 237 33.45 18.82 9.82
N LEU A 238 32.98 19.45 10.90
CA LEU A 238 33.41 19.12 12.27
C LEU A 238 33.01 17.68 12.64
N GLN A 239 31.81 17.22 12.29
CA GLN A 239 31.38 15.82 12.50
C GLN A 239 32.25 14.81 11.73
N LEU A 240 32.78 15.20 10.57
CA LEU A 240 33.68 14.39 9.76
C LEU A 240 35.15 14.49 10.20
N GLY A 241 35.46 15.24 11.27
CA GLY A 241 36.80 15.35 11.85
C GLY A 241 37.69 16.47 11.28
N TYR A 242 37.18 17.30 10.36
CA TYR A 242 37.92 18.46 9.86
C TYR A 242 37.96 19.57 10.92
N LYS A 243 39.06 20.33 10.96
CA LYS A 243 39.29 21.33 12.01
C LYS A 243 38.87 22.73 11.55
N LEU A 244 38.09 23.42 12.39
CA LEU A 244 37.77 24.86 12.28
C LEU A 244 38.15 25.54 13.62
N PRO A 245 39.46 25.68 13.90
CA PRO A 245 39.95 25.98 15.25
C PRO A 245 39.67 27.40 15.74
N LYS A 246 39.38 28.36 14.84
CA LYS A 246 39.28 29.77 15.23
C LYS A 246 37.85 30.20 15.54
N TYR A 247 36.89 29.88 14.66
CA TYR A 247 35.50 30.33 14.80
C TYR A 247 34.50 29.17 14.83
N GLY A 248 34.92 27.94 14.54
CA GLY A 248 34.02 26.78 14.53
C GLY A 248 32.92 26.92 13.47
N ALA A 249 31.69 26.55 13.83
CA ALA A 249 30.51 26.70 12.97
C ALA A 249 29.79 28.04 13.23
N ASP A 250 30.38 29.14 12.75
CA ASP A 250 29.89 30.51 12.92
C ASP A 250 28.94 30.99 11.79
N GLY A 251 28.79 30.22 10.73
CA GLY A 251 28.01 30.55 9.54
C GLY A 251 28.68 31.53 8.58
N SER A 252 29.98 31.79 8.74
CA SER A 252 30.76 32.66 7.87
C SER A 252 31.84 31.87 7.13
N PHE A 253 31.80 31.89 5.80
CA PHE A 253 32.70 31.11 4.96
C PHE A 253 34.06 31.82 4.84
N GLY A 254 34.84 31.75 5.91
CA GLY A 254 36.16 32.36 6.04
C GLY A 254 37.31 31.49 5.51
N ALA A 255 38.54 31.87 5.84
CA ALA A 255 39.76 31.17 5.40
C ALA A 255 39.85 29.73 5.93
N GLU A 256 39.45 29.48 7.19
CA GLU A 256 39.48 28.12 7.75
C GLU A 256 38.44 27.19 7.10
N THR A 257 37.23 27.68 6.81
CA THR A 257 36.22 26.90 6.08
C THR A 257 36.68 26.60 4.66
N LEU A 258 37.32 27.56 3.97
CA LEU A 258 37.90 27.32 2.64
C LEU A 258 38.97 26.23 2.68
N ASN A 259 39.87 26.27 3.65
CA ASN A 259 40.92 25.26 3.79
C ASN A 259 40.32 23.87 4.06
N ALA A 260 39.36 23.77 4.99
CA ALA A 260 38.69 22.52 5.31
C ALA A 260 37.90 21.95 4.10
N ILE A 261 37.23 22.79 3.31
CA ILE A 261 36.53 22.35 2.10
C ILE A 261 37.50 21.85 1.04
N LYS A 262 38.63 22.54 0.82
CA LYS A 262 39.64 22.08 -0.14
C LYS A 262 40.27 20.75 0.27
N GLU A 263 40.53 20.57 1.57
CA GLU A 263 41.00 19.30 2.11
C GLU A 263 39.96 18.19 1.91
N PHE A 264 38.69 18.47 2.25
CA PHE A 264 37.59 17.54 2.04
C PHE A 264 37.43 17.14 0.57
N GLN A 265 37.46 18.10 -0.35
CA GLN A 265 37.37 17.84 -1.79
C GLN A 265 38.53 16.96 -2.27
N LYS A 266 39.76 17.23 -1.80
CA LYS A 266 40.94 16.44 -2.13
C LYS A 266 40.79 14.99 -1.65
N VAL A 267 40.38 14.78 -0.40
CA VAL A 267 40.20 13.44 0.20
C VAL A 267 39.11 12.65 -0.52
N ASN A 268 38.04 13.30 -0.97
CA ASN A 268 36.91 12.66 -1.64
C ASN A 268 37.03 12.62 -3.17
N ALA A 269 38.23 12.87 -3.72
CA ALA A 269 38.50 12.88 -5.17
C ALA A 269 37.55 13.80 -5.98
N LEU A 270 37.23 14.97 -5.43
CA LEU A 270 36.45 16.02 -6.08
C LEU A 270 37.36 17.11 -6.66
N THR A 271 36.82 17.96 -7.53
CA THR A 271 37.50 19.19 -7.96
C THR A 271 37.83 20.07 -6.75
N VAL A 272 39.11 20.42 -6.57
CA VAL A 272 39.59 21.19 -5.42
C VAL A 272 39.51 22.70 -5.69
N ASP A 273 38.30 23.20 -5.93
CA ASP A 273 38.02 24.60 -6.21
C ASP A 273 37.67 25.43 -4.96
N GLY A 274 37.42 24.77 -3.82
CA GLY A 274 36.97 25.41 -2.59
C GLY A 274 35.50 25.87 -2.60
N ILE A 275 34.72 25.43 -3.59
CA ILE A 275 33.30 25.76 -3.75
C ILE A 275 32.45 24.58 -3.27
N VAL A 276 31.48 24.86 -2.43
CA VAL A 276 30.49 23.88 -1.97
C VAL A 276 29.31 23.88 -2.92
N GLY A 277 29.49 23.19 -4.06
CA GLY A 277 28.46 22.92 -5.04
C GLY A 277 27.84 21.52 -4.90
N LYS A 278 27.02 21.11 -5.87
CA LYS A 278 26.28 19.84 -5.87
C LYS A 278 27.12 18.63 -5.44
N ASN A 279 28.28 18.43 -6.05
CA ASN A 279 29.12 17.26 -5.79
C ASN A 279 29.74 17.30 -4.38
N THR A 280 30.18 18.47 -3.93
CA THR A 280 30.69 18.68 -2.58
C THR A 280 29.60 18.43 -1.52
N LEU A 281 28.37 18.92 -1.74
CA LEU A 281 27.23 18.67 -0.84
C LEU A 281 26.84 17.19 -0.81
N ASN A 282 26.75 16.54 -1.96
CA ASN A 282 26.48 15.10 -2.03
C ASN A 282 27.49 14.30 -1.20
N ALA A 283 28.77 14.59 -1.35
CA ALA A 283 29.82 13.92 -0.58
C ALA A 283 29.76 14.27 0.91
N LEU A 284 29.58 15.55 1.27
CA LEU A 284 29.54 16.00 2.67
C LEU A 284 28.44 15.30 3.46
N PHE A 285 27.25 15.15 2.88
CA PHE A 285 26.08 14.63 3.58
C PHE A 285 25.85 13.14 3.37
N LYS A 286 26.72 12.45 2.61
CA LYS A 286 26.75 10.98 2.56
C LYS A 286 27.17 10.41 3.93
N LYS A 287 26.69 9.21 4.27
CA LYS A 287 27.07 8.48 5.49
C LYS A 287 28.54 8.11 5.49
#